data_AF-A0A2D4NEV0-F1
#
_entry.id   AF-A0A2D4NEV0-F1
#
_cell.length_a   1.000
_cell.length_b   1.000
_cell.length_c   1.000
_cell.angle_alpha   90.00
_cell.angle_beta   90.00
_cell.angle_gamma   90.00
#
_symmetry.space_group_name_H-M   'P 1'
#
loop_
_entity.id
_entity.type
_entity.pdbx_description
1 polymer ?
#
loop_
_entity_poly.entity_id
_entity_poly.type
_entity_poly.pdbx_seq_one_letter_code
_entity_poly.pdbx_strand_id
1 'polypeptide(L)'
;IGDSSLHIILKKILDFILKTGGGFQRVRTHLYGSLLYYLQIAQRPDEPDTLEAAKKSMWERLTAPEDGFSKLQRENMAIIESYGSALMEVVCRDACDGHEIGRMLALALLDRIVSIDKQHQWLLYLSNSGYLKVLVDSLADDDLKLQSLLIPQPPLLKALYTYESKMAFLTKVAKIQQGALELLRSGVIVKLAQFQVYDMRPEIDQQGIFGMREPPVFIPAPVERYHQILLPALQLCQIILTSSMAQHAQAARQVLQFLISHSDAVQAILRCQEVSVGALQELALLTGIISKAALPGVLGDFDLDFNEGMQIELQGHIGRFQRQCLGLLTRFGSSE
;
A
#
# COMPACT_ATOMS: atom_id res chain seq x y z
N ILE A 1 28.50 3.99 24.47
CA ILE A 1 29.37 2.99 23.81
C ILE A 1 28.58 2.16 22.79
N GLY A 2 27.31 1.80 23.06
CA GLY A 2 26.45 1.06 22.10
C GLY A 2 26.19 1.78 20.76
N ASP A 3 25.78 3.05 20.77
CA ASP A 3 25.38 3.78 19.56
C ASP A 3 26.53 3.93 18.54
N SER A 4 27.75 4.13 19.02
CA SER A 4 28.94 4.26 18.15
C SER A 4 29.23 2.98 17.37
N SER A 5 29.11 1.82 18.01
CA SER A 5 29.29 0.52 17.35
C SER A 5 28.18 0.23 16.33
N LEU A 6 26.94 0.60 16.64
CA LEU A 6 25.80 0.49 15.73
C LEU A 6 26.00 1.35 14.47
N HIS A 7 26.44 2.60 14.63
CA HIS A 7 26.74 3.47 13.49
C HIS A 7 27.88 2.94 12.61
N ILE A 8 28.89 2.28 13.20
CA ILE A 8 29.96 1.63 12.42
C ILE A 8 29.36 0.49 11.58
N ILE A 9 28.49 -0.33 12.15
CA ILE A 9 27.81 -1.42 11.43
C ILE A 9 26.97 -0.85 10.28
N LEU A 10 26.17 0.19 10.53
CA LEU A 10 25.39 0.87 9.50
C LEU A 10 26.28 1.34 8.35
N LYS A 11 27.36 2.07 8.65
CA LYS A 11 28.30 2.57 7.64
C LYS A 11 28.91 1.42 6.82
N LYS A 12 29.31 0.32 7.47
CA LYS A 12 29.85 -0.84 6.76
C LYS A 12 28.83 -1.48 5.83
N ILE A 13 27.58 -1.63 6.27
CA ILE A 13 26.52 -2.17 5.41
C ILE A 13 26.30 -1.28 4.18
N LEU A 14 26.21 0.04 4.37
CA LEU A 14 26.04 1.01 3.29
C LEU A 14 27.25 1.02 2.32
N ASP A 15 28.48 1.00 2.83
CA ASP A 15 29.70 0.86 2.04
C ASP A 15 29.66 -0.40 1.16
N PHE A 16 29.22 -1.54 1.70
CA PHE A 16 29.13 -2.79 0.95
C PHE A 16 28.01 -2.75 -0.10
N ILE A 17 26.89 -2.08 0.16
CA ILE A 17 25.83 -1.87 -0.83
C ILE A 17 26.37 -1.07 -2.02
N LEU A 18 27.18 -0.03 -1.79
CA LEU A 18 27.76 0.76 -2.88
C LEU A 18 28.87 0.03 -3.65
N LYS A 19 29.67 -0.80 -2.97
CA LYS A 19 30.78 -1.53 -3.60
C LYS A 19 30.34 -2.76 -4.39
N THR A 20 29.12 -3.25 -4.15
CA THR A 20 28.60 -4.43 -4.84
C THR A 20 28.06 -4.04 -6.22
N GLY A 21 28.86 -4.30 -7.26
CA GLY A 21 28.47 -4.06 -8.66
C GLY A 21 27.26 -4.89 -9.13
N GLY A 22 26.77 -4.61 -10.35
CA GLY A 22 25.53 -5.20 -10.89
C GLY A 22 25.43 -6.74 -10.85
N GLY A 23 26.57 -7.45 -10.91
CA GLY A 23 26.61 -8.92 -10.86
C GLY A 23 26.36 -9.56 -9.48
N PHE A 24 26.31 -8.78 -8.40
CA PHE A 24 26.20 -9.30 -7.02
C PHE A 24 24.84 -8.98 -6.37
N GLN A 25 23.75 -8.97 -7.13
CA GLN A 25 22.39 -8.72 -6.62
C GLN A 25 22.00 -9.61 -5.44
N ARG A 26 22.42 -10.88 -5.43
CA ARG A 26 22.18 -11.81 -4.30
C ARG A 26 22.88 -11.35 -3.02
N VAL A 27 24.10 -10.83 -3.11
CA VAL A 27 24.81 -10.28 -1.95
C VAL A 27 24.09 -9.03 -1.44
N ARG A 28 23.64 -8.15 -2.35
CA ARG A 28 22.84 -6.97 -1.97
C ARG A 28 21.52 -7.33 -1.29
N THR A 29 20.89 -8.43 -1.69
CA THR A 29 19.68 -8.96 -1.03
C THR A 29 19.95 -9.24 0.46
N HIS A 30 21.07 -9.88 0.79
CA HIS A 30 21.44 -10.09 2.19
C HIS A 30 21.76 -8.79 2.93
N LEU A 31 22.45 -7.85 2.26
CA LEU A 31 22.76 -6.54 2.84
C LEU A 31 21.49 -5.71 3.12
N TYR A 32 20.49 -5.75 2.24
CA TYR A 32 19.19 -5.11 2.47
C TYR A 32 18.46 -5.75 3.65
N GLY A 33 18.47 -7.08 3.76
CA GLY A 33 17.94 -7.78 4.93
C GLY A 33 18.63 -7.34 6.22
N SER A 34 19.96 -7.30 6.25
CA SER A 34 20.73 -6.82 7.41
C SER A 34 20.43 -5.36 7.76
N LEU A 35 20.30 -4.50 6.74
CA LEU A 35 19.96 -3.09 6.94
C LEU A 35 18.55 -2.91 7.50
N LEU A 36 17.58 -3.69 7.01
CA LEU A 36 16.21 -3.70 7.52
C LEU A 36 16.17 -4.10 9.00
N TYR A 37 16.84 -5.21 9.37
CA TYR A 37 16.96 -5.62 10.76
C TYR A 37 17.62 -4.55 11.61
N TYR A 38 18.67 -3.90 11.11
CA TYR A 38 19.31 -2.79 11.81
C TYR A 38 18.34 -1.61 12.04
N LEU A 39 17.60 -1.19 11.01
CA LEU A 39 16.66 -0.07 11.11
C LEU A 39 15.43 -0.38 11.98
N GLN A 40 15.15 -1.66 12.24
CA GLN A 40 14.16 -2.12 13.21
C GLN A 40 14.64 -1.95 14.66
N ILE A 41 15.94 -2.01 14.94
CA ILE A 41 16.47 -1.76 16.30
C ILE A 41 16.12 -0.35 16.79
N ALA A 42 16.10 0.62 15.87
CA ALA A 42 15.71 2.00 16.15
C ALA A 42 14.18 2.22 16.14
N GLN A 43 13.36 1.18 15.98
CA GLN A 43 11.90 1.28 16.11
C GLN A 43 11.52 1.28 17.59
N ARG A 44 10.65 2.21 17.97
CA ARG A 44 9.91 2.04 19.22
C ARG A 44 9.07 0.77 19.11
N PRO A 45 9.03 -0.08 20.15
CA PRO A 45 8.01 -1.10 20.26
C PRO A 45 6.64 -0.42 20.18
N ASP A 46 5.73 -0.96 19.36
CA ASP A 46 4.35 -0.47 19.33
C ASP A 46 3.74 -0.70 20.72
N GLU A 47 3.65 0.36 21.53
CA GLU A 47 2.83 0.34 22.74
C GLU A 47 1.36 0.29 22.27
N PRO A 48 0.54 -0.66 22.75
CA PRO A 48 -0.87 -0.67 22.40
C PRO A 48 -1.48 0.68 22.77
N ASP A 49 -2.29 1.25 21.88
CA ASP A 49 -3.06 2.48 22.08
C ASP A 49 -4.01 2.30 23.27
N THR A 50 -3.47 2.43 24.47
CA THR A 50 -4.18 2.38 25.73
C THR A 50 -4.63 3.79 26.08
N LEU A 51 -5.79 3.91 26.71
CA LEU A 51 -6.34 5.19 27.17
C LEU A 51 -5.33 5.95 28.08
N GLU A 52 -4.41 5.24 28.73
CA GLU A 52 -3.31 5.78 29.54
C GLU A 52 -2.18 6.42 28.70
N ALA A 53 -1.84 5.85 27.53
CA ALA A 53 -0.91 6.47 26.59
C ALA A 53 -1.49 7.75 25.96
N ALA A 54 -2.82 7.80 25.77
CA ALA A 54 -3.56 8.98 25.32
C ALA A 54 -3.67 10.08 26.41
N LYS A 55 -3.60 9.71 27.70
CA LYS A 55 -3.59 10.65 28.84
C LYS A 55 -2.26 11.37 29.04
N LYS A 56 -1.15 10.91 28.46
CA LYS A 56 0.07 11.72 28.37
C LYS A 56 -0.25 12.94 27.52
N SER A 57 -0.44 14.07 28.20
CA SER A 57 -0.72 15.35 27.57
C SER A 57 0.25 15.59 26.43
N MET A 58 -0.24 16.06 25.28
CA MET A 58 0.58 16.47 24.13
C MET A 58 1.77 17.35 24.58
N TRP A 59 1.56 18.15 25.63
CA TRP A 59 2.60 18.95 26.31
C TRP A 59 3.71 18.13 26.96
N GLU A 60 3.38 17.04 27.65
CA GLU A 60 4.37 16.14 28.28
C GLU A 60 5.23 15.44 27.23
N ARG A 61 4.68 15.15 26.05
CA ARG A 61 5.43 14.61 24.91
C ARG A 61 6.32 15.63 24.22
N LEU A 62 5.93 16.91 24.26
CA LEU A 62 6.70 18.03 23.69
C LEU A 62 7.86 18.47 24.60
N THR A 63 7.72 18.30 25.92
CA THR A 63 8.73 18.68 26.92
C THR A 63 9.59 17.50 27.40
N ALA A 64 9.20 16.25 27.12
CA ALA A 64 10.01 15.09 27.44
C ALA A 64 11.35 15.13 26.69
N PRO A 65 12.47 14.78 27.36
CA PRO A 65 13.76 14.63 26.70
C PRO A 65 13.66 13.61 25.56
N GLU A 66 14.40 13.86 24.48
CA GLU A 66 14.40 12.97 23.32
C GLU A 66 14.77 11.55 23.75
N ASP A 67 13.94 10.59 23.35
CA ASP A 67 14.19 9.18 23.62
C ASP A 67 15.32 8.62 22.76
N GLY A 68 16.01 7.61 23.30
CA GLY A 68 17.13 6.96 22.61
C GLY A 68 16.75 6.44 21.21
N PHE A 69 15.51 6.00 21.00
CA PHE A 69 15.05 5.50 19.69
C PHE A 69 14.94 6.62 18.65
N SER A 70 14.28 7.75 18.96
CA SER A 70 14.19 8.89 18.03
C SER A 70 15.57 9.49 17.75
N LYS A 71 16.44 9.56 18.77
CA LYS A 71 17.81 10.02 18.60
C LYS A 71 18.58 9.11 17.63
N LEU A 72 18.56 7.80 17.86
CA LEU A 72 19.22 6.82 17.01
C LEU A 72 18.64 6.84 15.59
N GLN A 73 17.33 6.98 15.44
CA GLN A 73 16.67 7.10 14.12
C GLN A 73 17.13 8.34 13.36
N ARG A 74 17.28 9.48 14.04
CA ARG A 74 17.81 10.71 13.44
C ARG A 74 19.27 10.56 13.03
N GLU A 75 20.11 10.00 13.91
CA GLU A 75 21.53 9.77 13.64
C GLU A 75 21.72 8.78 12.48
N ASN A 76 20.91 7.71 12.43
CA ASN A 76 20.88 6.77 11.31
C ASN A 76 20.50 7.46 10.00
N MET A 77 19.48 8.33 10.02
CA MET A 77 19.08 9.06 8.82
C MET A 77 20.19 9.99 8.32
N ALA A 78 20.85 10.73 9.22
CA ALA A 78 21.98 11.59 8.85
C ALA A 78 23.15 10.79 8.24
N ILE A 79 23.41 9.57 8.74
CA ILE A 79 24.39 8.67 8.13
C ILE A 79 23.93 8.24 6.74
N ILE A 80 22.68 7.81 6.56
CA ILE A 80 22.13 7.41 5.26
C ILE A 80 22.22 8.56 4.24
N GLU A 81 21.85 9.77 4.64
CA GLU A 81 21.92 10.98 3.80
C GLU A 81 23.34 11.31 3.34
N SER A 82 24.35 11.01 4.18
CA SER A 82 25.76 11.26 3.85
C SER A 82 26.27 10.44 2.65
N TYR A 83 25.61 9.32 2.29
CA TYR A 83 25.93 8.54 1.08
C TYR A 83 25.30 9.13 -0.19
N GLY A 84 24.36 10.06 -0.04
CA GLY A 84 23.78 10.85 -1.13
C GLY A 84 23.09 10.03 -2.22
N SER A 85 23.09 10.60 -3.43
CA SER A 85 22.37 10.03 -4.58
C SER A 85 22.90 8.67 -5.04
N ALA A 86 24.17 8.34 -4.78
CA ALA A 86 24.74 7.04 -5.15
C ALA A 86 24.00 5.89 -4.46
N LEU A 87 23.65 6.06 -3.18
CA LEU A 87 22.86 5.07 -2.45
C LEU A 87 21.41 5.05 -2.95
N MET A 88 20.82 6.22 -3.16
CA MET A 88 19.46 6.34 -3.69
C MET A 88 19.33 5.62 -5.04
N GLU A 89 20.24 5.86 -5.97
CA GLU A 89 20.26 5.24 -7.30
C GLU A 89 20.32 3.71 -7.21
N VAL A 90 21.25 3.16 -6.41
CA VAL A 90 21.42 1.70 -6.27
C VAL A 90 20.16 1.05 -5.72
N VAL A 91 19.57 1.62 -4.67
CA VAL A 91 18.35 1.07 -4.04
C VAL A 91 17.14 1.22 -4.96
N CYS A 92 16.96 2.37 -5.61
CA CYS A 92 15.82 2.60 -6.51
C CYS A 92 15.90 1.71 -7.76
N ARG A 93 17.11 1.54 -8.33
CA ARG A 93 17.33 0.62 -9.45
C ARG A 93 17.02 -0.81 -9.05
N ASP A 94 17.48 -1.26 -7.88
CA ASP A 94 17.16 -2.62 -7.40
C ASP A 94 15.67 -2.79 -7.07
N ALA A 95 14.96 -1.73 -6.65
CA ALA A 95 13.52 -1.76 -6.46
C ALA A 95 12.71 -1.86 -7.77
N CYS A 96 13.27 -1.38 -8.89
CA CYS A 96 12.63 -1.47 -10.22
C CYS A 96 13.05 -2.74 -10.97
N ASP A 97 14.36 -2.98 -11.08
CA ASP A 97 14.98 -4.00 -11.94
C ASP A 97 15.53 -5.20 -11.16
N GLY A 98 15.46 -5.18 -9.83
CA GLY A 98 15.95 -6.27 -9.01
C GLY A 98 15.21 -7.58 -9.30
N HIS A 99 15.90 -8.69 -9.08
CA HIS A 99 15.29 -10.02 -9.14
C HIS A 99 14.39 -10.24 -7.91
N GLU A 100 13.23 -10.86 -8.12
CA GLU A 100 12.19 -11.23 -7.14
C GLU A 100 12.46 -10.79 -5.68
N ILE A 101 13.27 -11.56 -4.93
CA ILE A 101 13.55 -11.32 -3.51
C ILE A 101 14.32 -10.02 -3.27
N GLY A 102 15.31 -9.71 -4.10
CA GLY A 102 16.08 -8.46 -4.01
C GLY A 102 15.20 -7.24 -4.22
N ARG A 103 14.25 -7.32 -5.16
CA ARG A 103 13.26 -6.26 -5.39
C ARG A 103 12.36 -6.04 -4.18
N MET A 104 11.86 -7.14 -3.61
CA MET A 104 11.02 -7.11 -2.41
C MET A 104 11.73 -6.44 -1.23
N LEU A 105 13.00 -6.80 -0.98
CA LEU A 105 13.79 -6.21 0.10
C LEU A 105 14.18 -4.76 -0.18
N ALA A 106 14.46 -4.39 -1.44
CA ALA A 106 14.72 -3.01 -1.83
C ALA A 106 13.48 -2.13 -1.61
N LEU A 107 12.29 -2.60 -1.98
CA LEU A 107 11.02 -1.91 -1.71
C LEU A 107 10.74 -1.77 -0.21
N ALA A 108 10.95 -2.83 0.58
CA ALA A 108 10.83 -2.76 2.04
C ALA A 108 11.84 -1.79 2.66
N LEU A 109 13.06 -1.72 2.13
CA LEU A 109 14.06 -0.75 2.56
C LEU A 109 13.64 0.68 2.23
N LEU A 110 13.14 0.93 1.02
CA LEU A 110 12.60 2.23 0.63
C LEU A 110 11.41 2.63 1.51
N ASP A 111 10.48 1.71 1.80
CA ASP A 111 9.37 1.94 2.73
C ASP A 111 9.88 2.43 4.08
N ARG A 112 10.90 1.74 4.61
CA ARG A 112 11.50 2.10 5.88
C ARG A 112 12.21 3.45 5.82
N ILE A 113 13.01 3.72 4.79
CA ILE A 113 13.76 4.98 4.68
C ILE A 113 12.80 6.17 4.50
N VAL A 114 11.81 6.06 3.61
CA VAL A 114 10.80 7.11 3.39
C VAL A 114 10.00 7.38 4.67
N SER A 115 9.77 6.38 5.52
CA SER A 115 9.09 6.57 6.80
C SER A 115 9.88 7.41 7.82
N ILE A 116 11.21 7.43 7.71
CA ILE A 116 12.10 8.13 8.66
C ILE A 116 12.65 9.44 8.08
N ASP A 117 12.57 9.61 6.75
CA ASP A 117 12.99 10.80 6.01
C ASP A 117 11.99 11.96 6.18
N LYS A 118 12.26 12.80 7.18
CA LYS A 118 11.46 14.01 7.47
C LYS A 118 11.63 15.12 6.44
N GLN A 119 12.71 15.11 5.66
CA GLN A 119 13.01 16.13 4.65
C GLN A 119 12.48 15.75 3.26
N HIS A 120 11.94 14.53 3.13
CA HIS A 120 11.37 13.97 1.89
C HIS A 120 12.35 13.99 0.71
N GLN A 121 13.66 13.94 0.97
CA GLN A 121 14.70 13.92 -0.05
C GLN A 121 14.62 12.66 -0.92
N TRP A 122 14.31 11.51 -0.30
CA TRP A 122 14.14 10.25 -1.01
C TRP A 122 12.92 10.27 -1.92
N LEU A 123 11.80 10.81 -1.44
CA LEU A 123 10.60 10.98 -2.25
C LEU A 123 10.87 11.91 -3.45
N LEU A 124 11.52 13.05 -3.20
CA LEU A 124 11.87 14.00 -4.26
C LEU A 124 12.77 13.36 -5.32
N TYR A 125 13.78 12.59 -4.89
CA TYR A 125 14.67 11.88 -5.80
C TYR A 125 13.94 10.81 -6.62
N LEU A 126 13.08 10.00 -5.99
CA LEU A 126 12.27 8.96 -6.62
C LEU A 126 11.36 9.53 -7.71
N SER A 127 10.69 10.65 -7.43
CA SER A 127 9.81 11.32 -8.38
C SER A 127 10.59 11.97 -9.53
N ASN A 128 11.62 12.76 -9.21
CA ASN A 128 12.38 13.50 -10.24
C ASN A 128 13.20 12.60 -11.16
N SER A 129 13.69 11.47 -10.65
CA SER A 129 14.46 10.49 -11.43
C SER A 129 13.56 9.49 -12.18
N GLY A 130 12.24 9.59 -12.03
CA GLY A 130 11.26 8.75 -12.74
C GLY A 130 11.05 7.35 -12.16
N TYR A 131 11.75 6.96 -11.09
CA TYR A 131 11.60 5.65 -10.45
C TYR A 131 10.19 5.40 -9.94
N LEU A 132 9.52 6.42 -9.37
CA LEU A 132 8.14 6.27 -8.91
C LEU A 132 7.19 5.91 -10.05
N LYS A 133 7.37 6.56 -11.21
CA LYS A 133 6.59 6.26 -12.41
C LYS A 133 6.87 4.86 -12.94
N VAL A 134 8.14 4.45 -13.01
CA VAL A 134 8.52 3.07 -13.42
C VAL A 134 7.88 2.02 -12.52
N LEU A 135 7.89 2.24 -11.19
CA LEU A 135 7.22 1.34 -10.25
C LEU A 135 5.71 1.26 -10.50
N VAL A 136 5.05 2.38 -10.76
CA VAL A 136 3.61 2.41 -11.09
C VAL A 136 3.33 1.72 -12.43
N ASP A 137 4.13 1.99 -13.47
CA ASP A 137 3.96 1.36 -14.78
C ASP A 137 4.16 -0.16 -14.71
N SER A 138 5.07 -0.63 -13.86
CA SER A 138 5.32 -2.06 -13.63
C SER A 138 4.15 -2.82 -12.97
N LEU A 139 3.12 -2.13 -12.47
CA LEU A 139 1.91 -2.78 -11.95
C LEU A 139 1.16 -3.55 -13.03
N ALA A 140 1.22 -3.09 -14.29
CA ALA A 140 0.56 -3.79 -15.40
C ALA A 140 1.04 -5.23 -15.57
N ASP A 141 2.32 -5.50 -15.27
CA ASP A 141 2.92 -6.83 -15.34
C ASP A 141 2.55 -7.73 -14.15
N ASP A 142 1.98 -7.16 -13.09
CA ASP A 142 1.59 -7.92 -11.89
C ASP A 142 0.22 -8.57 -12.08
N ASP A 143 -0.72 -7.93 -12.78
CA ASP A 143 -2.11 -8.40 -12.92
C ASP A 143 -2.20 -9.86 -13.39
N LEU A 144 -1.59 -10.19 -14.54
CA LEU A 144 -1.58 -11.56 -15.06
C LEU A 144 -0.95 -12.57 -14.09
N LYS A 145 0.10 -12.17 -13.37
CA LYS A 145 0.74 -13.05 -12.38
C LYS A 145 -0.19 -13.27 -11.20
N LEU A 146 -0.85 -12.23 -10.71
CA LEU A 146 -1.79 -12.30 -9.59
C LEU A 146 -3.03 -13.13 -9.92
N GLN A 147 -3.55 -13.05 -11.15
CA GLN A 147 -4.65 -13.91 -11.62
C GLN A 147 -4.28 -15.39 -11.53
N SER A 148 -3.05 -15.76 -11.92
CA SER A 148 -2.55 -17.14 -11.81
C SER A 148 -2.43 -17.62 -10.36
N LEU A 149 -2.46 -16.70 -9.38
CA LEU A 149 -2.42 -17.02 -7.95
C LEU A 149 -3.81 -17.20 -7.34
N LEU A 150 -4.91 -17.07 -8.07
CA LEU A 150 -6.25 -17.32 -7.52
C LEU A 150 -6.74 -18.75 -7.78
N ILE A 151 -6.01 -19.53 -8.59
CA ILE A 151 -6.32 -20.94 -8.81
C ILE A 151 -6.11 -21.77 -7.52
N PRO A 152 -6.81 -22.91 -7.35
CA PRO A 152 -6.70 -23.75 -6.15
C PRO A 152 -5.27 -24.21 -5.82
N GLN A 153 -4.46 -24.47 -6.85
CA GLN A 153 -3.05 -24.84 -6.71
C GLN A 153 -2.16 -23.80 -7.40
N PRO A 154 -1.75 -22.73 -6.70
CA PRO A 154 -0.95 -21.68 -7.32
C PRO A 154 0.49 -22.13 -7.61
N PRO A 155 1.19 -21.42 -8.50
CA PRO A 155 2.64 -21.42 -8.51
C PRO A 155 3.21 -20.79 -7.22
N LEU A 156 4.53 -20.59 -7.18
CA LEU A 156 5.19 -19.93 -6.05
C LEU A 156 4.61 -18.52 -5.79
N LEU A 157 4.33 -18.21 -4.53
CA LEU A 157 3.72 -16.94 -4.08
C LEU A 157 4.65 -15.71 -4.16
N LYS A 158 5.80 -15.82 -4.83
CA LYS A 158 6.77 -14.73 -4.92
C LYS A 158 6.20 -13.48 -5.59
N ALA A 159 5.34 -13.67 -6.59
CA ALA A 159 4.64 -12.56 -7.24
C ALA A 159 3.70 -11.83 -6.27
N LEU A 160 3.02 -12.57 -5.38
CA LEU A 160 2.17 -11.99 -4.34
C LEU A 160 2.99 -11.11 -3.39
N TYR A 161 4.08 -11.64 -2.81
CA TYR A 161 4.89 -10.89 -1.85
C TYR A 161 5.60 -9.68 -2.48
N THR A 162 5.95 -9.78 -3.77
CA THR A 162 6.48 -8.64 -4.53
C THR A 162 5.43 -7.55 -4.71
N TYR A 163 4.20 -7.94 -5.08
CA TYR A 163 3.07 -7.04 -5.19
C TYR A 163 2.73 -6.39 -3.83
N GLU A 164 2.63 -7.17 -2.76
CA GLU A 164 2.38 -6.66 -1.41
C GLU A 164 3.43 -5.62 -0.99
N SER A 165 4.72 -5.91 -1.22
CA SER A 165 5.81 -4.98 -0.91
C SER A 165 5.73 -3.71 -1.74
N LYS A 166 5.36 -3.82 -3.02
CA LYS A 166 5.16 -2.68 -3.92
C LYS A 166 3.98 -1.82 -3.44
N MET A 167 2.83 -2.43 -3.16
CA MET A 167 1.64 -1.72 -2.69
C MET A 167 1.83 -1.11 -1.30
N ALA A 168 2.56 -1.77 -0.40
CA ALA A 168 2.93 -1.22 0.90
C ALA A 168 3.77 0.05 0.74
N PHE A 169 4.79 0.01 -0.11
CA PHE A 169 5.64 1.15 -0.42
C PHE A 169 4.85 2.30 -1.08
N LEU A 170 4.02 2.03 -2.08
CA LEU A 170 3.17 3.04 -2.72
C LEU A 170 2.18 3.66 -1.70
N THR A 171 1.62 2.85 -0.80
CA THR A 171 0.75 3.32 0.28
C THR A 171 1.51 4.21 1.25
N LYS A 172 2.78 3.91 1.56
CA LYS A 172 3.64 4.79 2.35
C LYS A 172 3.85 6.13 1.69
N VAL A 173 4.19 6.13 0.41
CA VAL A 173 4.37 7.36 -0.38
C VAL A 173 3.07 8.17 -0.40
N ALA A 174 1.92 7.50 -0.56
CA ALA A 174 0.61 8.15 -0.54
C ALA A 174 0.23 8.80 0.81
N LYS A 175 0.84 8.39 1.93
CA LYS A 175 0.64 9.08 3.22
C LYS A 175 1.28 10.47 3.25
N ILE A 176 2.23 10.75 2.37
CA ILE A 176 2.84 12.07 2.21
C ILE A 176 2.04 12.84 1.16
N GLN A 177 1.63 14.08 1.46
CA GLN A 177 0.79 14.88 0.56
C GLN A 177 1.39 15.02 -0.85
N GLN A 178 2.68 15.36 -0.95
CA GLN A 178 3.36 15.44 -2.25
C GLN A 178 3.46 14.07 -2.93
N GLY A 179 3.66 12.99 -2.18
CA GLY A 179 3.72 11.64 -2.72
C GLY A 179 2.39 11.19 -3.30
N ALA A 180 1.26 11.50 -2.64
CA ALA A 180 -0.08 11.24 -3.17
C ALA A 180 -0.33 11.96 -4.51
N LEU A 181 0.10 13.22 -4.62
CA LEU A 181 -0.01 13.99 -5.87
C LEU A 181 0.82 13.36 -7.00
N GLU A 182 2.07 12.98 -6.72
CA GLU A 182 2.94 12.34 -7.71
C GLU A 182 2.43 10.96 -8.14
N LEU A 183 1.82 10.19 -7.23
CA LEU A 183 1.17 8.92 -7.54
C LEU A 183 -0.06 9.09 -8.43
N LEU A 184 -0.90 10.11 -8.16
CA LEU A 184 -2.05 10.46 -9.00
C LEU A 184 -1.62 10.90 -10.40
N ARG A 185 -0.55 11.71 -10.49
CA ARG A 185 0.06 12.13 -11.77
C ARG A 185 0.65 10.95 -12.55
N SER A 186 1.23 9.99 -11.84
CA SER A 186 1.75 8.75 -12.43
C SER A 186 0.64 7.78 -12.85
N GLY A 187 -0.62 8.06 -12.51
CA GLY A 187 -1.78 7.27 -12.93
C GLY A 187 -1.95 5.96 -12.18
N VAL A 188 -1.50 5.88 -10.91
CA VAL A 188 -1.56 4.61 -10.14
C VAL A 188 -2.98 4.04 -10.04
N ILE A 189 -3.99 4.89 -9.80
CA ILE A 189 -5.38 4.45 -9.70
C ILE A 189 -5.91 3.99 -11.06
N VAL A 190 -5.51 4.66 -12.14
CA VAL A 190 -5.88 4.28 -13.51
C VAL A 190 -5.31 2.90 -13.87
N LYS A 191 -4.06 2.60 -13.46
CA LYS A 191 -3.46 1.27 -13.63
C LYS A 191 -4.21 0.20 -12.84
N LEU A 192 -4.57 0.49 -11.58
CA LEU A 192 -5.34 -0.44 -10.77
C LEU A 192 -6.74 -0.68 -11.35
N ALA A 193 -7.38 0.32 -11.96
CA ALA A 193 -8.67 0.16 -12.63
C ALA A 193 -8.64 -0.78 -13.85
N GLN A 194 -7.45 -1.10 -14.37
CA GLN A 194 -7.27 -2.01 -15.50
C GLN A 194 -7.07 -3.47 -15.06
N PHE A 195 -6.83 -3.72 -13.77
CA PHE A 195 -6.53 -5.05 -13.25
C PHE A 195 -7.76 -5.96 -13.33
N GLN A 196 -7.65 -7.08 -14.03
CA GLN A 196 -8.75 -8.05 -14.10
C GLN A 196 -8.81 -8.95 -12.86
N VAL A 197 -7.72 -9.07 -12.10
CA VAL A 197 -7.67 -9.91 -10.89
C VAL A 197 -8.71 -9.50 -9.83
N TYR A 198 -9.13 -8.23 -9.80
CA TYR A 198 -10.13 -7.75 -8.84
C TYR A 198 -11.54 -8.27 -9.14
N ASP A 199 -11.83 -8.68 -10.38
CA ASP A 199 -13.12 -9.26 -10.75
C ASP A 199 -13.15 -10.79 -10.60
N MET A 200 -11.99 -11.41 -10.33
CA MET A 200 -11.85 -12.86 -10.15
C MET A 200 -12.13 -13.32 -8.71
N ARG A 201 -13.19 -12.81 -8.08
CA ARG A 201 -13.56 -13.19 -6.71
C ARG A 201 -13.79 -14.71 -6.64
N PRO A 202 -13.07 -15.46 -5.79
CA PRO A 202 -13.29 -16.89 -5.66
C PRO A 202 -14.72 -17.19 -5.19
N GLU A 203 -15.40 -18.12 -5.87
CA GLU A 203 -16.70 -18.62 -5.41
C GLU A 203 -16.51 -19.37 -4.09
N ILE A 204 -17.40 -19.07 -3.14
CA ILE A 204 -17.40 -19.74 -1.85
C ILE A 204 -18.23 -21.00 -2.04
N ASP A 205 -17.55 -22.14 -2.08
CA ASP A 205 -18.20 -23.44 -2.26
C ASP A 205 -19.08 -23.74 -1.03
N GLN A 206 -20.37 -23.39 -1.11
CA GLN A 206 -21.36 -23.64 -0.04
C GLN A 206 -21.57 -25.14 0.19
N GLN A 207 -21.12 -25.98 -0.75
CA GLN A 207 -21.05 -27.42 -0.64
C GLN A 207 -19.58 -27.74 -0.37
N GLY A 208 -19.24 -28.20 0.83
CA GLY A 208 -17.86 -28.44 1.28
C GLY A 208 -17.08 -29.54 0.54
N ILE A 209 -17.14 -29.59 -0.80
CA ILE A 209 -16.46 -30.57 -1.65
C ILE A 209 -14.96 -30.25 -1.71
N PHE A 210 -14.56 -28.98 -1.60
CA PHE A 210 -13.15 -28.59 -1.41
C PHE A 210 -12.61 -28.80 0.02
N GLY A 211 -13.45 -29.19 0.99
CA GLY A 211 -13.05 -29.41 2.40
C GLY A 211 -12.30 -30.72 2.67
N MET A 212 -12.06 -31.58 1.67
CA MET A 212 -11.46 -32.91 1.88
C MET A 212 -9.96 -33.00 1.59
N ARG A 213 -9.30 -31.89 1.28
CA ARG A 213 -7.84 -31.79 1.35
C ARG A 213 -7.51 -30.54 2.13
N GLU A 214 -7.05 -30.71 3.37
CA GLU A 214 -6.34 -29.64 4.06
C GLU A 214 -5.31 -29.07 3.07
N PRO A 215 -5.43 -27.79 2.67
CA PRO A 215 -4.37 -27.17 1.92
C PRO A 215 -3.10 -27.36 2.75
N PRO A 216 -1.94 -27.65 2.12
CA PRO A 216 -0.70 -27.72 2.87
C PRO A 216 -0.59 -26.45 3.71
N VAL A 217 -0.31 -26.59 5.02
CA VAL A 217 -0.33 -25.55 6.07
C VAL A 217 0.36 -24.22 5.69
N PHE A 218 1.13 -24.21 4.61
CA PHE A 218 1.93 -23.09 4.11
C PHE A 218 1.31 -22.30 2.94
N ILE A 219 0.21 -22.76 2.31
CA ILE A 219 -0.42 -22.05 1.18
C ILE A 219 -1.78 -21.48 1.62
N PRO A 220 -1.94 -20.14 1.64
CA PRO A 220 -3.21 -19.51 1.98
C PRO A 220 -4.34 -19.91 1.02
N ALA A 221 -5.57 -19.95 1.52
CA ALA A 221 -6.74 -20.28 0.72
C ALA A 221 -6.92 -19.26 -0.45
N PRO A 222 -7.62 -19.63 -1.56
CA PRO A 222 -7.90 -18.70 -2.65
C PRO A 222 -8.51 -17.36 -2.19
N VAL A 223 -9.45 -17.42 -1.23
CA VAL A 223 -10.11 -16.22 -0.66
C VAL A 223 -9.11 -15.34 0.11
N GLU A 224 -8.21 -15.94 0.88
CA GLU A 224 -7.16 -15.20 1.62
C GLU A 224 -6.21 -14.52 0.65
N ARG A 225 -5.78 -15.21 -0.41
CA ARG A 225 -4.93 -14.63 -1.47
C ARG A 225 -5.63 -13.48 -2.20
N TYR A 226 -6.93 -13.64 -2.48
CA TYR A 226 -7.73 -12.57 -3.06
C TYR A 226 -7.77 -11.33 -2.14
N HIS A 227 -7.95 -11.51 -0.83
CA HIS A 227 -7.87 -10.41 0.13
C HIS A 227 -6.48 -9.76 0.17
N GLN A 228 -5.40 -10.54 0.13
CA GLN A 228 -4.02 -10.04 0.05
C GLN A 228 -3.77 -9.20 -1.23
N ILE A 229 -4.54 -9.44 -2.29
CA ILE A 229 -4.46 -8.69 -3.55
C ILE A 229 -5.30 -7.40 -3.50
N LEU A 230 -6.57 -7.52 -3.08
CA LEU A 230 -7.54 -6.42 -3.14
C LEU A 230 -7.35 -5.40 -2.00
N LEU A 231 -7.09 -5.84 -0.77
CA LEU A 231 -7.01 -4.94 0.38
C LEU A 231 -5.94 -3.85 0.23
N PRO A 232 -4.70 -4.14 -0.24
CA PRO A 232 -3.70 -3.09 -0.47
C PRO A 232 -4.13 -2.05 -1.51
N ALA A 233 -4.88 -2.45 -2.55
CA ALA A 233 -5.41 -1.52 -3.55
C ALA A 233 -6.47 -0.58 -2.97
N LEU A 234 -7.41 -1.13 -2.18
CA LEU A 234 -8.42 -0.34 -1.48
C LEU A 234 -7.80 0.61 -0.45
N GLN A 235 -6.83 0.13 0.33
CA GLN A 235 -6.08 0.95 1.29
C GLN A 235 -5.37 2.10 0.60
N LEU A 236 -4.68 1.83 -0.52
CA LEU A 236 -4.02 2.88 -1.30
C LEU A 236 -5.02 3.94 -1.79
N CYS A 237 -6.18 3.53 -2.32
CA CYS A 237 -7.25 4.44 -2.73
C CYS A 237 -7.72 5.32 -1.56
N GLN A 238 -7.98 4.72 -0.40
CA GLN A 238 -8.43 5.44 0.79
C GLN A 238 -7.40 6.47 1.28
N ILE A 239 -6.12 6.09 1.28
CA ILE A 239 -5.02 6.98 1.69
C ILE A 239 -4.88 8.12 0.68
N ILE A 240 -4.91 7.85 -0.63
CA ILE A 240 -4.83 8.89 -1.66
C ILE A 240 -5.97 9.91 -1.51
N LEU A 241 -7.21 9.47 -1.27
CA LEU A 241 -8.34 10.37 -1.02
C LEU A 241 -8.14 11.23 0.23
N THR A 242 -7.53 10.67 1.26
CA THR A 242 -7.34 11.37 2.55
C THR A 242 -6.17 12.35 2.49
N SER A 243 -5.09 12.02 1.78
CA SER A 243 -3.87 12.84 1.70
C SER A 243 -3.96 13.95 0.65
N SER A 244 -4.84 13.82 -0.35
CA SER A 244 -4.90 14.73 -1.51
C SER A 244 -5.89 15.89 -1.34
N MET A 245 -5.80 16.66 -0.26
CA MET A 245 -6.78 17.74 0.03
C MET A 245 -6.92 18.77 -1.11
N ALA A 246 -5.81 19.17 -1.74
CA ALA A 246 -5.82 20.19 -2.81
C ALA A 246 -6.30 19.67 -4.18
N GLN A 247 -6.19 18.36 -4.42
CA GLN A 247 -6.61 17.70 -5.67
C GLN A 247 -7.67 16.64 -5.40
N HIS A 248 -8.48 16.86 -4.37
CA HIS A 248 -9.42 15.86 -3.89
C HIS A 248 -10.43 15.47 -4.99
N ALA A 249 -10.90 16.44 -5.78
CA ALA A 249 -11.82 16.18 -6.89
C ALA A 249 -11.20 15.24 -7.95
N GLN A 250 -9.94 15.46 -8.33
CA GLN A 250 -9.22 14.59 -9.27
C GLN A 250 -8.99 13.19 -8.68
N ALA A 251 -8.59 13.11 -7.42
CA ALA A 251 -8.40 11.84 -6.72
C ALA A 251 -9.70 11.04 -6.65
N ALA A 252 -10.79 11.68 -6.22
CA ALA A 252 -12.12 11.11 -6.15
C ALA A 252 -12.61 10.66 -7.53
N ARG A 253 -12.33 11.42 -8.58
CA ARG A 253 -12.65 11.04 -9.96
C ARG A 253 -11.99 9.73 -10.38
N GLN A 254 -10.68 9.62 -10.22
CA GLN A 254 -9.96 8.40 -10.57
C GLN A 254 -10.42 7.20 -9.73
N VAL A 255 -10.65 7.41 -8.43
CA VAL A 255 -11.10 6.33 -7.53
C VAL A 255 -12.52 5.88 -7.84
N LEU A 256 -13.44 6.79 -8.19
CA LEU A 256 -14.78 6.41 -8.64
C LEU A 256 -14.73 5.61 -9.95
N GLN A 257 -13.86 6.00 -10.89
CA GLN A 257 -13.64 5.22 -12.11
C GLN A 257 -13.10 3.81 -11.81
N PHE A 258 -12.18 3.67 -10.86
CA PHE A 258 -11.73 2.37 -10.36
C PHE A 258 -12.90 1.53 -9.82
N LEU A 259 -13.73 2.09 -8.94
CA LEU A 259 -14.88 1.37 -8.37
C LEU A 259 -15.91 0.95 -9.44
N ILE A 260 -16.11 1.77 -10.45
CA ILE A 260 -17.06 1.50 -11.54
C ILE A 260 -16.50 0.43 -12.49
N SER A 261 -15.19 0.45 -12.76
CA SER A 261 -14.53 -0.57 -13.59
C SER A 261 -14.70 -1.98 -13.00
N HIS A 262 -14.77 -2.09 -11.66
CA HIS A 262 -14.99 -3.35 -10.94
C HIS A 262 -16.37 -3.40 -10.26
N SER A 263 -17.40 -2.84 -10.91
CA SER A 263 -18.69 -2.60 -10.24
C SER A 263 -19.40 -3.88 -9.77
N ASP A 264 -19.18 -5.01 -10.43
CA ASP A 264 -19.78 -6.30 -10.02
C ASP A 264 -19.11 -6.84 -8.75
N ALA A 265 -17.78 -6.81 -8.69
CA ALA A 265 -17.03 -7.19 -7.49
C ALA A 265 -17.37 -6.28 -6.30
N VAL A 266 -17.44 -4.96 -6.53
CA VAL A 266 -17.83 -3.98 -5.50
C VAL A 266 -19.25 -4.26 -5.00
N GLN A 267 -20.21 -4.48 -5.90
CA GLN A 267 -21.58 -4.81 -5.50
C GLN A 267 -21.67 -6.14 -4.74
N ALA A 268 -20.87 -7.15 -5.11
CA ALA A 268 -20.82 -8.42 -4.39
C ALA A 268 -20.33 -8.24 -2.95
N ILE A 269 -19.28 -7.43 -2.75
CA ILE A 269 -18.78 -7.11 -1.41
C ILE A 269 -19.80 -6.32 -0.60
N LEU A 270 -20.43 -5.31 -1.20
CA LEU A 270 -21.44 -4.48 -0.54
C LEU A 270 -22.73 -5.25 -0.19
N ARG A 271 -23.01 -6.40 -0.83
CA ARG A 271 -24.09 -7.32 -0.40
C ARG A 271 -23.74 -8.06 0.90
N CYS A 272 -22.45 -8.16 1.23
CA CYS A 272 -21.92 -8.77 2.46
C CYS A 272 -22.58 -10.14 2.75
N GLN A 273 -22.48 -11.10 1.84
CA GLN A 273 -23.15 -12.40 2.04
C GLN A 273 -22.62 -13.17 3.26
N GLU A 274 -21.35 -12.97 3.61
CA GLU A 274 -20.68 -13.62 4.74
C GLU A 274 -20.05 -12.61 5.70
N VAL A 275 -19.90 -13.02 6.96
CA VAL A 275 -19.32 -12.22 8.03
C VAL A 275 -17.98 -12.85 8.45
N SER A 276 -16.93 -12.58 7.68
CA SER A 276 -15.54 -12.91 8.02
C SER A 276 -14.75 -11.64 8.29
N VAL A 277 -13.62 -11.74 9.00
CA VAL A 277 -12.76 -10.58 9.28
C VAL A 277 -12.29 -9.91 7.99
N GLY A 278 -11.88 -10.71 6.98
CA GLY A 278 -11.48 -10.20 5.67
C GLY A 278 -12.64 -9.48 4.95
N ALA A 279 -13.82 -10.09 4.90
CA ALA A 279 -14.99 -9.47 4.26
C ALA A 279 -15.41 -8.16 4.94
N LEU A 280 -15.34 -8.10 6.28
CA LEU A 280 -15.63 -6.87 7.03
C LEU A 280 -14.57 -5.78 6.79
N GLN A 281 -13.30 -6.14 6.62
CA GLN A 281 -12.27 -5.19 6.23
C GLN A 281 -12.50 -4.63 4.82
N GLU A 282 -12.87 -5.47 3.85
CA GLU A 282 -13.26 -5.02 2.51
C GLU A 282 -14.44 -4.04 2.57
N LEU A 283 -15.48 -4.40 3.33
CA LEU A 283 -16.68 -3.60 3.52
C LEU A 283 -16.37 -2.24 4.15
N ALA A 284 -15.56 -2.22 5.21
CA ALA A 284 -15.16 -0.99 5.91
C ALA A 284 -14.36 -0.05 5.00
N LEU A 285 -13.43 -0.59 4.20
CA LEU A 285 -12.66 0.19 3.25
C LEU A 285 -13.55 0.73 2.13
N LEU A 286 -14.37 -0.11 1.48
CA LEU A 286 -15.22 0.31 0.38
C LEU A 286 -16.25 1.37 0.79
N THR A 287 -16.96 1.15 1.90
CA THR A 287 -17.93 2.14 2.41
C THR A 287 -17.23 3.46 2.76
N GLY A 288 -16.04 3.41 3.36
CA GLY A 288 -15.23 4.60 3.64
C GLY A 288 -14.74 5.33 2.39
N ILE A 289 -14.33 4.58 1.35
CA ILE A 289 -13.91 5.14 0.05
C ILE A 289 -15.10 5.79 -0.65
N ILE A 290 -16.24 5.10 -0.75
CA ILE A 290 -17.45 5.61 -1.39
C ILE A 290 -17.92 6.91 -0.70
N SER A 291 -17.93 6.94 0.63
CA SER A 291 -18.31 8.12 1.42
C SER A 291 -17.42 9.33 1.12
N LYS A 292 -16.10 9.12 0.99
CA LYS A 292 -15.14 10.20 0.68
C LYS A 292 -15.15 10.61 -0.79
N ALA A 293 -15.33 9.67 -1.71
CA ALA A 293 -15.24 9.94 -3.13
C ALA A 293 -16.54 10.51 -3.74
N ALA A 294 -17.70 10.11 -3.22
CA ALA A 294 -19.01 10.51 -3.75
C ALA A 294 -19.58 11.79 -3.10
N LEU A 295 -18.73 12.74 -2.71
CA LEU A 295 -19.17 14.02 -2.13
C LEU A 295 -19.91 14.87 -3.18
N PRO A 296 -21.01 15.56 -2.82
CA PRO A 296 -21.83 16.31 -3.79
C PRO A 296 -21.06 17.32 -4.63
N GLY A 297 -20.06 18.00 -4.05
CA GLY A 297 -19.23 18.97 -4.77
C GLY A 297 -18.29 18.32 -5.80
N VAL A 298 -17.86 17.07 -5.56
CA VAL A 298 -17.06 16.32 -6.54
C VAL A 298 -17.93 15.85 -7.69
N LEU A 299 -19.17 15.42 -7.41
CA LEU A 299 -20.12 14.93 -8.42
C LEU A 299 -20.51 16.04 -9.41
N GLY A 300 -20.63 17.29 -8.97
CA GLY A 300 -20.89 18.43 -9.86
C GLY A 300 -19.73 18.75 -10.82
N ASP A 301 -18.48 18.50 -10.42
CA ASP A 301 -17.31 18.69 -11.29
C ASP A 301 -17.19 17.60 -12.38
N PHE A 302 -17.92 16.48 -12.28
CA PHE A 302 -18.01 15.51 -13.38
C PHE A 302 -18.89 15.99 -14.52
N ASP A 303 -19.80 16.92 -14.25
CA ASP A 303 -20.79 17.41 -15.22
C ASP A 303 -20.15 18.20 -16.38
N LEU A 304 -18.87 18.61 -16.24
CA LEU A 304 -18.15 19.42 -17.23
C LEU A 304 -17.32 18.61 -18.24
N ASP A 305 -17.00 17.33 -17.95
CA ASP A 305 -15.99 16.57 -18.70
C ASP A 305 -16.52 15.34 -19.47
N PHE A 306 -17.76 14.90 -19.20
CA PHE A 306 -18.33 13.69 -19.81
C PHE A 306 -19.52 13.98 -20.73
N ASN A 307 -19.71 13.12 -21.74
CA ASN A 307 -20.89 13.15 -22.59
C ASN A 307 -22.14 12.77 -21.75
N GLU A 308 -23.30 13.39 -22.01
CA GLU A 308 -24.51 13.25 -21.16
C GLU A 308 -24.88 11.77 -20.85
N GLY A 309 -24.71 10.87 -21.83
CA GLY A 309 -24.97 9.44 -21.64
C GLY A 309 -24.02 8.75 -20.65
N MET A 310 -22.72 9.06 -20.69
CA MET A 310 -21.73 8.49 -19.76
C MET A 310 -21.92 9.03 -18.33
N GLN A 311 -22.36 10.28 -18.22
CA GLN A 311 -22.66 10.92 -16.95
C GLN A 311 -23.86 10.24 -16.25
N ILE A 312 -24.92 9.92 -16.99
CA ILE A 312 -26.09 9.20 -16.46
C ILE A 312 -25.72 7.80 -15.97
N GLU A 313 -24.87 7.09 -16.72
CA GLU A 313 -24.38 5.76 -16.32
C GLU A 313 -23.54 5.86 -15.03
N LEU A 314 -22.59 6.79 -14.98
CA LEU A 314 -21.75 7.06 -13.81
C LEU A 314 -22.60 7.34 -12.56
N GLN A 315 -23.56 8.27 -12.66
CA GLN A 315 -24.48 8.60 -11.58
C GLN A 315 -25.33 7.39 -11.17
N GLY A 316 -25.74 6.57 -12.13
CA GLY A 316 -26.48 5.33 -11.90
C GLY A 316 -25.71 4.29 -11.09
N HIS A 317 -24.41 4.11 -11.36
CA HIS A 317 -23.53 3.24 -10.59
C HIS A 317 -23.29 3.79 -9.16
N ILE A 318 -22.99 5.07 -9.04
CA ILE A 318 -22.75 5.74 -7.75
C ILE A 318 -24.01 5.65 -6.87
N GLY A 319 -25.19 5.95 -7.41
CA GLY A 319 -26.45 5.83 -6.70
C GLY A 319 -26.81 4.39 -6.30
N ARG A 320 -26.33 3.37 -7.04
CA ARG A 320 -26.43 1.96 -6.63
C ARG A 320 -25.53 1.66 -5.44
N PHE A 321 -24.26 2.06 -5.50
CA PHE A 321 -23.31 1.87 -4.40
C PHE A 321 -23.80 2.55 -3.11
N GLN A 322 -24.24 3.81 -3.19
CA GLN A 322 -24.76 4.55 -2.04
C GLN A 322 -25.97 3.85 -1.40
N ARG A 323 -26.92 3.36 -2.20
CA ARG A 323 -28.08 2.61 -1.69
C ARG A 323 -27.67 1.30 -1.00
N GLN A 324 -26.69 0.58 -1.53
CA GLN A 324 -26.17 -0.62 -0.89
C GLN A 324 -25.46 -0.28 0.43
N CYS A 325 -24.66 0.80 0.48
CA CYS A 325 -24.06 1.28 1.72
C CYS A 325 -25.11 1.62 2.78
N LEU A 326 -26.22 2.27 2.40
CA LEU A 326 -27.33 2.57 3.31
C LEU A 326 -28.04 1.30 3.79
N GLY A 327 -28.21 0.30 2.93
CA GLY A 327 -28.77 -1.01 3.30
C GLY A 327 -27.90 -1.79 4.30
N LEU A 328 -26.59 -1.53 4.34
CA LEU A 328 -25.70 -2.12 5.36
C LEU A 328 -25.94 -1.53 6.74
N LEU A 329 -26.34 -0.26 6.84
CA LEU A 329 -26.68 0.37 8.13
C LEU A 329 -27.87 -0.33 8.80
N THR A 330 -28.86 -0.76 8.03
CA THR A 330 -29.98 -1.54 8.58
C THR A 330 -29.57 -2.93 9.05
N ARG A 331 -28.46 -3.48 8.54
CA ARG A 331 -27.98 -4.82 8.89
C ARG A 331 -27.02 -4.83 10.08
N PHE A 332 -26.19 -3.81 10.21
CA PHE A 332 -25.17 -3.70 11.26
C PHE A 332 -25.51 -2.65 12.33
N GLY A 333 -26.43 -1.73 12.05
CA GLY A 333 -26.87 -0.67 12.96
C GLY A 333 -28.13 -1.02 13.76
N SER A 334 -28.86 -2.07 13.39
CA SER A 334 -29.95 -2.63 14.21
C SER A 334 -29.37 -3.57 15.28
N SER A 335 -28.64 -3.00 16.23
CA SER A 335 -28.48 -3.60 17.54
C SER A 335 -29.39 -2.80 18.47
N GLU A 336 -30.61 -3.32 18.70
CA GLU A 336 -31.28 -3.07 19.98
C GLU A 336 -30.61 -3.89 21.07
#